data_AF-A0A7V9SCR7-F1
#
_entry.id   AF-A0A7V9SCR7-F1
#
_cell.length_a   1.000
_cell.length_b   1.000
_cell.length_c   1.000
_cell.angle_alpha   90.00
_cell.angle_beta   90.00
_cell.angle_gamma   90.00
#
_symmetry.space_group_name_H-M   'P 1'
#
loop_
_entity.id
_entity.type
_entity.pdbx_description
1 polymer ?
#
loop_
_entity_poly.entity_id
_entity_poly.type
_entity_poly.pdbx_seq_one_letter_code
_entity_poly.pdbx_strand_id
1 'polypeptide(L)'
;MAATCDVVPRSSTEILALAESAPEEVTPVVSLPTGEPADPATTAAITVTLQVMGACLTAGEMLRFYALHSDAWLQRFASSIEGLPTLTTSTPPLADGDRAVYLGPWHVQALPDGRVLAAVLLRVGNELRPDPSRTRVLLFIEQDDRWVVDQTIARVQLAGCEERVDVAAVVGPPPGAFFDTWTVRCD
;
A
#
# COMPACT_ATOMS: atom_id res chain seq x y z
N MET A 1 -8.84 14.10 -15.21
CA MET A 1 -7.68 13.62 -16.00
C MET A 1 -7.24 12.29 -15.40
N ALA A 2 -6.78 11.34 -16.22
CA ALA A 2 -6.19 10.11 -15.69
C ALA A 2 -4.78 10.43 -15.16
N ALA A 3 -4.41 9.88 -14.00
CA ALA A 3 -3.04 10.02 -13.49
C ALA A 3 -2.05 9.27 -14.39
N THR A 4 -0.84 9.80 -14.52
CA THR A 4 0.28 9.27 -15.30
C THR A 4 1.44 8.92 -14.37
N CYS A 5 2.27 7.95 -14.76
CA CYS A 5 3.45 7.55 -13.99
C CYS A 5 4.65 8.46 -14.30
N ASP A 6 4.58 9.72 -13.87
CA ASP A 6 5.62 10.72 -14.18
C ASP A 6 6.61 10.99 -13.04
N VAL A 7 6.47 10.29 -11.91
CA VAL A 7 7.37 10.43 -10.75
C VAL A 7 8.77 9.99 -11.08
N VAL A 8 9.77 10.77 -10.67
CA VAL A 8 11.19 10.48 -10.93
C VAL A 8 11.53 9.09 -10.40
N PRO A 9 12.08 8.18 -11.23
CA PRO A 9 12.40 6.82 -10.80
C PRO A 9 13.56 6.82 -9.79
N ARG A 10 13.52 5.86 -8.86
CA ARG A 10 14.71 5.45 -8.12
C ARG A 10 15.66 4.67 -9.03
N SER A 11 16.91 4.50 -8.60
CA SER A 11 17.84 3.61 -9.30
C SER A 11 17.69 2.16 -8.81
N SER A 12 17.99 1.19 -9.67
CA SER A 12 18.02 -0.23 -9.26
C SER A 12 19.08 -0.47 -8.17
N THR A 13 20.27 0.13 -8.32
CA THR A 13 21.35 0.03 -7.32
C THR A 13 20.93 0.53 -5.96
N GLU A 14 20.23 1.66 -5.89
CA GLU A 14 19.70 2.21 -4.64
C GLU A 14 18.71 1.26 -3.97
N ILE A 15 17.76 0.71 -4.73
CA ILE A 15 16.76 -0.22 -4.19
C ILE A 15 17.42 -1.49 -3.64
N LEU A 16 18.40 -2.04 -4.37
CA LEU A 16 19.15 -3.22 -3.92
C LEU A 16 19.95 -2.92 -2.65
N ALA A 17 20.62 -1.77 -2.57
CA ALA A 17 21.34 -1.36 -1.37
C ALA A 17 20.43 -1.17 -0.15
N LEU A 18 19.23 -0.62 -0.35
CA LEU A 18 18.21 -0.52 0.71
C LEU A 18 17.73 -1.90 1.15
N ALA A 19 17.52 -2.83 0.22
CA ALA A 19 17.12 -4.20 0.55
C ALA A 19 18.18 -4.96 1.37
N GLU A 20 19.46 -4.75 1.07
CA GLU A 20 20.59 -5.31 1.83
C GLU A 20 20.72 -4.73 3.24
N SER A 21 20.23 -3.50 3.43
CA SER A 21 20.24 -2.79 4.73
C SER A 21 19.00 -3.10 5.59
N ALA A 22 18.26 -4.17 5.26
CA ALA A 22 17.05 -4.53 5.98
C ALA A 22 17.35 -4.87 7.45
N PRO A 23 16.52 -4.40 8.40
CA PRO A 23 16.64 -4.83 9.79
C PRO A 23 16.36 -6.34 9.91
N GLU A 24 17.12 -7.04 10.76
CA GLU A 24 17.00 -8.49 10.97
C GLU A 24 15.63 -8.91 11.54
N GLU A 25 14.96 -8.01 12.28
CA GLU A 25 13.70 -8.31 12.93
C GLU A 25 12.62 -7.26 12.60
N VAL A 26 11.50 -7.73 12.04
CA VAL A 26 10.31 -6.91 11.82
C VAL A 26 9.36 -7.14 12.99
N THR A 27 9.24 -6.15 13.87
CA THR A 27 8.27 -6.20 14.97
C THR A 27 6.84 -6.38 14.43
N PRO A 28 6.08 -7.37 14.92
CA PRO A 28 4.69 -7.57 14.54
C PRO A 28 3.86 -6.31 14.80
N VAL A 29 2.95 -5.97 13.87
CA VAL A 29 1.96 -4.92 14.11
C VAL A 29 0.86 -5.48 15.01
N VAL A 30 0.80 -5.00 16.25
CA VAL A 30 -0.16 -5.47 17.29
C VAL A 30 -1.54 -4.83 17.11
N SER A 31 -1.60 -3.61 16.57
CA SER A 31 -2.86 -2.97 16.22
C SER A 31 -2.64 -1.92 15.13
N LEU A 32 -3.71 -1.53 14.45
CA LEU A 32 -3.65 -0.34 13.60
C LEU A 32 -3.53 0.89 14.51
N PRO A 33 -2.64 1.85 14.18
CA PRO A 33 -2.61 3.12 14.89
C PRO A 33 -3.94 3.85 14.67
N THR A 34 -4.37 4.58 15.69
CA THR A 34 -5.62 5.35 15.67
C THR A 34 -5.32 6.84 15.67
N GLY A 35 -6.12 7.59 14.92
CA GLY A 35 -6.07 9.04 14.85
C GLY A 35 -7.45 9.63 14.56
N GLU A 36 -7.46 10.92 14.26
CA GLU A 36 -8.68 11.62 13.87
C GLU A 36 -8.94 11.42 12.37
N PRO A 37 -10.20 11.49 11.91
CA PRO A 37 -10.49 11.50 10.47
C PRO A 37 -9.66 12.56 9.76
N ALA A 38 -8.96 12.16 8.69
CA ALA A 38 -8.17 13.10 7.91
C ALA A 38 -9.07 14.15 7.24
N ASP A 39 -8.56 15.37 7.08
CA ASP A 39 -9.29 16.42 6.39
C ASP A 39 -9.47 16.08 4.88
N PRO A 40 -10.39 16.78 4.18
CA PRO A 40 -10.65 16.51 2.76
C PRO A 40 -9.46 16.75 1.83
N ALA A 41 -8.58 17.72 2.13
CA ALA A 41 -7.42 18.04 1.30
C ALA A 41 -6.36 16.93 1.42
N THR A 42 -6.10 16.47 2.65
CA THR A 42 -5.24 15.32 2.92
C THR A 42 -5.77 14.06 2.24
N THR A 43 -7.07 13.77 2.36
CA THR A 43 -7.70 12.62 1.69
C THR A 43 -7.57 12.71 0.16
N ALA A 44 -7.74 13.89 -0.42
CA ALA A 44 -7.55 14.11 -1.85
C ALA A 44 -6.09 13.89 -2.28
N ALA A 45 -5.12 14.37 -1.50
CA ALA A 45 -3.70 14.16 -1.78
C ALA A 45 -3.32 12.67 -1.75
N ILE A 46 -3.77 11.91 -0.74
CA ILE A 46 -3.58 10.46 -0.69
C ILE A 46 -4.23 9.75 -1.89
N THR A 47 -5.41 10.20 -2.30
CA THR A 47 -6.10 9.66 -3.49
C THR A 47 -5.25 9.86 -4.75
N VAL A 48 -4.65 11.04 -4.93
CA VAL A 48 -3.75 11.32 -6.06
C VAL A 48 -2.52 10.40 -6.03
N THR A 49 -1.88 10.23 -4.87
CA THR A 49 -0.75 9.31 -4.73
C THR A 49 -1.12 7.88 -5.16
N LEU A 50 -2.28 7.38 -4.73
CA LEU A 50 -2.77 6.04 -5.10
C LEU A 50 -3.05 5.90 -6.60
N GLN A 51 -3.57 6.95 -7.24
CA GLN A 51 -3.79 6.96 -8.69
C GLN A 51 -2.45 6.89 -9.45
N VAL A 52 -1.43 7.62 -8.99
CA VAL A 52 -0.08 7.56 -9.58
C VAL A 52 0.55 6.18 -9.37
N MET A 53 0.40 5.59 -8.17
CA MET A 53 0.85 4.22 -7.90
C MET A 53 0.22 3.21 -8.87
N GLY A 54 -1.11 3.28 -9.07
CA GLY A 54 -1.82 2.42 -10.02
C GLY A 54 -1.38 2.64 -11.48
N ALA A 55 -1.10 3.89 -11.87
CA ALA A 55 -0.56 4.20 -13.19
C ALA A 55 0.82 3.57 -13.40
N CYS A 56 1.72 3.63 -12.41
CA CYS A 56 3.04 3.01 -12.50
C CYS A 56 2.98 1.48 -12.60
N LEU A 57 2.12 0.85 -11.78
CA LEU A 57 1.91 -0.60 -11.86
C LEU A 57 1.33 -1.02 -13.21
N THR A 58 0.39 -0.24 -13.76
CA THR A 58 -0.20 -0.51 -15.09
C THR A 58 0.85 -0.44 -16.20
N ALA A 59 1.76 0.53 -16.11
CA ALA A 59 2.83 0.73 -17.09
C ALA A 59 4.04 -0.21 -16.93
N GLY A 60 4.10 -1.02 -15.87
CA GLY A 60 5.29 -1.82 -15.55
C GLY A 60 6.49 -1.00 -15.04
N GLU A 61 6.27 0.26 -14.66
CA GLU A 61 7.31 1.22 -14.27
C GLU A 61 7.67 1.07 -12.79
N MET A 62 8.26 -0.08 -12.43
CA MET A 62 8.50 -0.46 -11.02
C MET A 62 9.43 0.51 -10.28
N LEU A 63 10.48 1.03 -10.93
CA LEU A 63 11.40 1.99 -10.29
C LEU A 63 10.70 3.31 -9.91
N ARG A 64 9.68 3.71 -10.68
CA ARG A 64 8.83 4.87 -10.38
C ARG A 64 7.82 4.54 -9.30
N PHE A 65 7.26 3.33 -9.30
CA PHE A 65 6.44 2.83 -8.19
C PHE A 65 7.20 2.83 -6.86
N TYR A 66 8.46 2.38 -6.84
CA TYR A 66 9.30 2.40 -5.65
C TYR A 66 9.70 3.81 -5.20
N ALA A 67 9.67 4.81 -6.09
CA ALA A 67 9.85 6.21 -5.72
C ALA A 67 8.68 6.78 -4.90
N LEU A 68 7.53 6.10 -4.86
CA LEU A 68 6.36 6.44 -4.04
C LEU A 68 6.38 5.78 -2.65
N HIS A 69 7.49 5.14 -2.29
CA HIS A 69 7.70 4.49 -1.00
C HIS A 69 8.89 5.11 -0.28
N SER A 70 8.86 5.14 1.06
CA SER A 70 9.97 5.60 1.87
C SER A 70 11.14 4.60 1.82
N ASP A 71 12.34 5.05 2.18
CA ASP A 71 13.51 4.18 2.30
C ASP A 71 13.29 3.09 3.37
N ALA A 72 12.66 3.46 4.48
CA ALA A 72 12.34 2.53 5.55
C ALA A 72 11.34 1.46 5.09
N TRP A 73 10.40 1.82 4.23
CA TRP A 73 9.52 0.84 3.58
C TRP A 73 10.32 -0.11 2.70
N LEU A 74 11.20 0.41 1.84
CA LEU A 74 12.02 -0.40 0.93
C LEU A 74 12.94 -1.35 1.69
N GLN A 75 13.58 -0.91 2.77
CA GLN A 75 14.40 -1.77 3.63
C GLN A 75 13.60 -2.96 4.17
N ARG A 76 12.38 -2.73 4.67
CA ARG A 76 11.53 -3.79 5.24
C ARG A 76 10.90 -4.69 4.18
N PHE A 77 10.48 -4.11 3.06
CA PHE A 77 9.68 -4.82 2.07
C PHE A 77 10.55 -5.48 1.00
N ALA A 78 11.58 -4.79 0.51
CA ALA A 78 12.39 -5.27 -0.61
C ALA A 78 13.18 -6.54 -0.27
N SER A 79 13.61 -6.70 0.99
CA SER A 79 14.21 -7.94 1.50
C SER A 79 13.26 -9.14 1.48
N SER A 80 11.94 -8.90 1.49
CA SER A 80 10.91 -9.95 1.42
C SER A 80 10.47 -10.30 -0.01
N ILE A 81 10.87 -9.51 -1.02
CA ILE A 81 10.48 -9.75 -2.41
C ILE A 81 11.45 -10.72 -3.08
N GLU A 82 10.99 -11.93 -3.34
CA GLU A 82 11.69 -12.85 -4.23
C GLU A 82 11.76 -12.27 -5.65
N GLY A 83 12.95 -12.26 -6.25
CA GLY A 83 13.15 -11.75 -7.61
C GLY A 83 13.17 -10.23 -7.73
N LEU A 84 13.40 -9.48 -6.64
CA LEU A 84 13.57 -8.02 -6.66
C LEU A 84 14.51 -7.51 -7.79
N PRO A 85 15.69 -8.13 -8.06
CA PRO A 85 16.53 -7.70 -9.18
C PRO A 85 15.80 -7.72 -10.53
N THR A 86 14.97 -8.74 -10.77
CA THR A 86 14.17 -8.85 -12.01
C THR A 86 13.12 -7.74 -12.09
N LEU A 87 12.43 -7.45 -10.98
CA LEU A 87 11.41 -6.39 -10.94
C LEU A 87 12.00 -5.00 -11.19
N THR A 88 13.24 -4.75 -10.74
CA THR A 88 13.94 -3.48 -10.97
C THR A 88 14.56 -3.34 -12.36
N THR A 89 14.57 -4.40 -13.18
CA THR A 89 15.23 -4.41 -14.50
C THR A 89 14.25 -4.54 -15.65
N SER A 90 13.21 -5.35 -15.53
CA SER A 90 12.20 -5.51 -16.58
C SER A 90 10.88 -6.05 -16.02
N THR A 91 9.87 -5.19 -15.98
CA THR A 91 8.48 -5.58 -15.74
C THR A 91 7.67 -5.18 -16.96
N PRO A 92 7.04 -6.13 -17.69
CA PRO A 92 6.20 -5.76 -18.82
C PRO A 92 4.99 -4.96 -18.33
N PRO A 93 4.48 -4.00 -19.13
CA PRO A 93 3.21 -3.36 -18.83
C PRO A 93 2.08 -4.41 -18.78
N LEU A 94 0.98 -4.08 -18.11
CA LEU A 94 -0.21 -4.91 -18.16
C LEU A 94 -0.75 -4.99 -19.60
N ALA A 95 -1.43 -6.09 -19.91
CA ALA A 95 -2.03 -6.32 -21.21
C ALA A 95 -3.05 -5.23 -21.58
N ASP A 96 -3.28 -5.03 -22.88
CA ASP A 96 -4.22 -4.01 -23.37
C ASP A 96 -5.61 -4.18 -22.72
N GLY A 97 -6.06 -3.11 -22.06
CA GLY A 97 -7.34 -3.08 -21.35
C GLY A 97 -7.27 -3.47 -19.87
N ASP A 98 -6.18 -4.09 -19.41
CA ASP A 98 -5.95 -4.35 -17.99
C ASP A 98 -5.36 -3.13 -17.28
N ARG A 99 -5.72 -2.94 -16.00
CA ARG A 99 -5.23 -1.84 -15.18
C ARG A 99 -5.01 -2.26 -13.75
N ALA A 100 -4.00 -1.68 -13.11
CA ALA A 100 -3.86 -1.68 -11.67
C ALA A 100 -4.58 -0.46 -11.10
N VAL A 101 -5.57 -0.69 -10.24
CA VAL A 101 -6.38 0.35 -9.62
C VAL A 101 -6.50 0.08 -8.13
N TYR A 102 -6.07 1.06 -7.33
CA TYR A 102 -6.40 1.06 -5.90
C TYR A 102 -7.86 1.51 -5.72
N LEU A 103 -8.70 0.61 -5.22
CA LEU A 103 -10.00 0.94 -4.68
C LEU A 103 -9.78 1.61 -3.32
N GLY A 104 -10.34 2.81 -3.13
CA GLY A 104 -10.10 3.65 -1.97
C GLY A 104 -9.55 5.04 -2.33
N PRO A 105 -9.00 5.78 -1.36
CA PRO A 105 -8.81 5.37 0.02
C PRO A 105 -10.15 5.36 0.81
N TRP A 106 -10.25 4.49 1.83
CA TRP A 106 -11.27 4.59 2.88
C TRP A 106 -10.62 4.49 4.25
N HIS A 107 -11.38 4.77 5.31
CA HIS A 107 -10.87 4.75 6.68
C HIS A 107 -9.60 5.62 6.84
N VAL A 108 -9.65 6.85 6.31
CA VAL A 108 -8.49 7.74 6.27
C VAL A 108 -8.37 8.50 7.60
N GLN A 109 -7.25 8.33 8.28
CA GLN A 109 -6.99 8.96 9.58
C GLN A 109 -5.66 9.71 9.58
N ALA A 110 -5.66 10.93 10.10
CA ALA A 110 -4.46 11.68 10.46
C ALA A 110 -3.99 11.22 11.84
N LEU A 111 -2.76 10.71 11.90
CA LEU A 111 -2.17 10.18 13.12
C LEU A 111 -1.45 11.28 13.91
N PRO A 112 -1.34 11.17 15.25
CA PRO A 112 -0.67 12.19 16.08
C PRO A 112 0.81 12.41 15.76
N ASP A 113 1.46 11.47 15.09
CA ASP A 113 2.86 11.55 14.67
C ASP A 113 3.07 12.19 13.29
N GLY A 114 1.99 12.72 12.68
CA GLY A 114 2.01 13.38 11.38
C GLY A 114 1.86 12.43 10.18
N ARG A 115 1.77 11.12 10.40
CA ARG A 115 1.48 10.16 9.33
C ARG A 115 -0.02 10.10 9.01
N VAL A 116 -0.36 9.57 7.85
CA VAL A 116 -1.75 9.33 7.44
C VAL A 116 -1.96 7.84 7.23
N LEU A 117 -2.96 7.27 7.89
CA LEU A 117 -3.43 5.91 7.65
C LEU A 117 -4.51 5.93 6.58
N ALA A 118 -4.45 5.02 5.61
CA ALA A 118 -5.57 4.76 4.71
C ALA A 118 -5.71 3.28 4.37
N ALA A 119 -6.95 2.78 4.36
CA ALA A 119 -7.26 1.47 3.83
C ALA A 119 -7.46 1.53 2.31
N VAL A 120 -6.92 0.54 1.63
CA VAL A 120 -6.93 0.41 0.16
C VAL A 120 -7.08 -1.05 -0.23
N LEU A 121 -7.57 -1.29 -1.44
CA LEU A 121 -7.53 -2.60 -2.06
C LEU A 121 -7.01 -2.47 -3.48
N LEU A 122 -5.95 -3.19 -3.83
CA LEU A 122 -5.43 -3.22 -5.20
C LEU A 122 -6.22 -4.23 -6.04
N ARG A 123 -6.86 -3.74 -7.10
CA ARG A 123 -7.43 -4.56 -8.17
C ARG A 123 -6.51 -4.50 -9.38
N VAL A 124 -6.21 -5.66 -9.97
CA VAL A 124 -5.44 -5.77 -11.22
C VAL A 124 -6.31 -6.42 -12.29
N GLY A 125 -6.27 -5.87 -13.50
CA GLY A 125 -7.08 -6.32 -14.63
C GLY A 125 -8.57 -6.04 -14.45
N ASN A 126 -9.40 -6.89 -15.05
CA ASN A 126 -10.86 -6.73 -15.10
C ASN A 126 -11.62 -7.46 -13.98
N GLU A 127 -10.96 -7.73 -12.86
CA GLU A 127 -11.56 -8.45 -11.73
C GLU A 127 -12.71 -7.65 -11.10
N LEU A 128 -13.95 -8.09 -11.34
CA LEU A 128 -15.13 -7.38 -10.86
C LEU A 128 -15.31 -7.45 -9.34
N ARG A 129 -14.78 -8.50 -8.70
CA ARG A 129 -14.91 -8.76 -7.26
C ARG A 129 -13.57 -9.19 -6.67
N PRO A 130 -12.67 -8.24 -6.41
CA PRO A 130 -11.40 -8.56 -5.77
C PRO A 130 -11.60 -9.13 -4.37
N ASP A 131 -10.76 -10.10 -4.02
CA ASP A 131 -10.76 -10.75 -2.70
C ASP A 131 -10.47 -9.71 -1.60
N PRO A 132 -11.37 -9.54 -0.61
CA PRO A 132 -11.16 -8.66 0.54
C PRO A 132 -9.87 -8.90 1.31
N SER A 133 -9.33 -10.13 1.33
CA SER A 133 -8.05 -10.47 1.99
C SER A 133 -6.86 -9.70 1.40
N ARG A 134 -7.03 -9.14 0.18
CA ARG A 134 -6.06 -8.23 -0.47
C ARG A 134 -6.16 -6.79 0.00
N THR A 135 -7.07 -6.47 0.91
CA THR A 135 -7.08 -5.17 1.59
C THR A 135 -5.75 -4.95 2.28
N ARG A 136 -5.21 -3.74 2.15
CA ARG A 136 -4.02 -3.28 2.85
C ARG A 136 -4.36 -1.98 3.56
N VAL A 137 -3.69 -1.76 4.67
CA VAL A 137 -3.58 -0.42 5.26
C VAL A 137 -2.21 0.13 4.90
N LEU A 138 -2.20 1.32 4.33
CA LEU A 138 -0.99 2.06 4.01
C LEU A 138 -0.83 3.19 5.03
N LEU A 139 0.36 3.30 5.61
CA LEU A 139 0.76 4.49 6.34
C LEU A 139 1.58 5.37 5.41
N PHE A 140 1.14 6.60 5.25
CA PHE A 140 1.82 7.62 4.46
C PHE A 140 2.57 8.59 5.36
N ILE A 141 3.72 9.04 4.89
CA ILE A 141 4.49 10.13 5.47
C ILE A 141 4.74 11.18 4.39
N GLU A 142 4.76 12.44 4.79
CA GLU A 142 5.14 13.54 3.92
C GLU A 142 6.67 13.67 3.87
N GLN A 143 7.25 13.64 2.67
CA GLN A 143 8.67 13.83 2.41
C GLN A 143 8.82 14.69 1.16
N ASP A 144 9.63 15.75 1.21
CA ASP A 144 9.86 16.63 0.05
C ASP A 144 8.55 17.11 -0.62
N ASP A 145 7.58 17.56 0.19
CA ASP A 145 6.25 18.03 -0.24
C ASP A 145 5.41 16.99 -1.01
N ARG A 146 5.69 15.68 -0.82
CA ARG A 146 4.89 14.57 -1.38
C ARG A 146 4.57 13.52 -0.32
N TRP A 147 3.39 12.91 -0.45
CA TRP A 147 3.03 11.74 0.33
C TRP A 147 3.64 10.48 -0.27
N VAL A 148 4.39 9.74 0.54
CA VAL A 148 4.96 8.43 0.19
C VAL A 148 4.51 7.38 1.19
N VAL A 149 4.45 6.13 0.76
CA VAL A 149 4.09 4.99 1.62
C VAL A 149 5.29 4.61 2.49
N ASP A 150 5.12 4.69 3.81
CA ASP A 150 6.12 4.30 4.80
C ASP A 150 5.92 2.87 5.33
N GLN A 151 4.66 2.42 5.37
CA GLN A 151 4.34 1.07 5.85
C GLN A 151 3.15 0.49 5.11
N THR A 152 3.23 -0.80 4.80
CA THR A 152 2.11 -1.60 4.30
C THR A 152 1.75 -2.65 5.34
N ILE A 153 0.51 -2.66 5.79
CA ILE A 153 0.00 -3.59 6.80
C ILE A 153 -1.06 -4.47 6.14
N ALA A 154 -0.79 -5.78 6.08
CA ALA A 154 -1.73 -6.78 5.58
C ALA A 154 -2.49 -7.49 6.70
N ARG A 155 -1.84 -7.65 7.86
CA ARG A 155 -2.40 -8.34 9.03
C ARG A 155 -1.99 -7.65 10.32
N VAL A 156 -2.80 -7.81 11.36
CA VAL A 156 -2.52 -7.32 12.71
C VAL A 156 -2.72 -8.44 13.74
N GLN A 157 -1.93 -8.41 14.82
CA GLN A 157 -2.06 -9.34 15.95
C GLN A 157 -3.00 -8.76 17.00
N LEU A 158 -4.31 -8.99 16.87
CA LEU A 158 -5.28 -8.48 17.84
C LEU A 158 -5.16 -9.21 19.18
N ALA A 159 -5.32 -8.46 20.28
CA ALA A 159 -5.39 -9.03 21.62
C ALA A 159 -6.55 -10.05 21.71
N GLY A 160 -6.24 -11.28 22.11
CA GLY A 160 -7.21 -12.37 22.20
C GLY A 160 -7.35 -13.23 20.95
N CYS A 161 -6.68 -12.90 19.84
CA CYS A 161 -6.50 -13.86 18.73
C CYS A 161 -5.14 -14.58 18.88
N GLU A 162 -5.13 -15.90 18.71
CA GLU A 162 -3.89 -16.70 18.67
C GLU A 162 -3.10 -16.39 17.39
N GLU A 163 -3.80 -16.23 16.26
CA GLU A 163 -3.21 -15.89 14.97
C GLU A 163 -3.43 -14.41 14.56
N ARG A 164 -2.65 -13.95 13.57
CA ARG A 164 -2.83 -12.63 12.98
C ARG A 164 -4.04 -12.62 12.06
N VAL A 165 -4.86 -11.59 12.16
CA VAL A 165 -6.04 -11.41 11.30
C VAL A 165 -5.77 -10.44 10.17
N ASP A 166 -6.46 -10.62 9.03
CA ASP A 166 -6.39 -9.69 7.91
C ASP A 166 -6.93 -8.31 8.30
N VAL A 167 -6.26 -7.24 7.82
CA VAL A 167 -6.69 -5.86 8.13
C VAL A 167 -8.09 -5.53 7.63
N ALA A 168 -8.59 -6.26 6.61
CA ALA A 168 -9.98 -6.18 6.15
C ALA A 168 -10.99 -6.39 7.30
N ALA A 169 -10.63 -7.21 8.30
CA ALA A 169 -11.46 -7.47 9.46
C ALA A 169 -11.59 -6.26 10.40
N VAL A 170 -10.61 -5.35 10.36
CA VAL A 170 -10.55 -4.17 11.23
C VAL A 170 -11.13 -2.94 10.55
N VAL A 171 -10.75 -2.69 9.29
CA VAL A 171 -11.14 -1.49 8.54
C VAL A 171 -12.41 -1.68 7.69
N GLY A 172 -12.95 -2.90 7.67
CA GLY A 172 -14.05 -3.28 6.79
C GLY A 172 -13.66 -3.31 5.30
N PRO A 173 -14.60 -3.71 4.43
CA PRO A 173 -14.36 -3.73 3.00
C PRO A 173 -14.35 -2.34 2.35
N PRO A 174 -13.87 -2.22 1.10
CA PRO A 174 -14.08 -1.03 0.29
C PRO A 174 -15.57 -0.60 0.26
N PRO A 175 -15.88 0.70 0.41
CA PRO A 175 -17.25 1.19 0.32
C PRO A 175 -17.96 0.78 -0.97
N GLY A 176 -19.23 0.39 -0.87
CA GLY A 176 -20.05 0.00 -2.03
C GLY A 176 -19.80 -1.42 -2.57
N ALA A 177 -18.89 -2.17 -1.96
CA ALA A 177 -18.73 -3.57 -2.27
C ALA A 177 -19.76 -4.41 -1.50
N PHE A 178 -20.50 -5.25 -2.21
CA PHE A 178 -21.44 -6.21 -1.63
C PHE A 178 -20.66 -7.36 -0.99
N PHE A 179 -20.30 -7.21 0.28
CA PHE A 179 -19.79 -8.31 1.08
C PHE A 179 -20.81 -8.66 2.15
N ASP A 180 -21.18 -9.93 2.20
CA ASP A 180 -22.08 -10.48 3.21
C ASP A 180 -21.33 -10.53 4.54
N THR A 181 -21.32 -9.42 5.28
CA THR A 181 -20.81 -9.29 6.66
C THR A 181 -19.41 -9.88 6.92
N TRP A 182 -18.39 -9.02 7.00
CA TRP A 182 -17.07 -9.43 7.47
C TRP A 182 -16.98 -9.25 8.99
N THR A 183 -17.16 -10.33 9.75
CA THR A 183 -16.92 -10.33 11.19
C THR A 183 -15.48 -10.77 11.44
N VAL A 184 -14.74 -10.06 12.31
CA VAL A 184 -13.47 -10.55 12.83
C VAL A 184 -13.73 -11.92 13.48
N ARG A 185 -13.08 -12.96 12.99
CA ARG A 185 -13.05 -14.25 13.67
C ARG A 185 -11.59 -14.59 13.97
N CYS A 186 -11.35 -14.95 15.24
CA CYS A 186 -10.06 -15.42 15.75
C CYS A 186 -10.03 -16.95 15.78
N ASP A 187 -10.63 -17.62 14.80
CA ASP A 187 -10.69 -19.07 14.69
C ASP A 187 -9.42 -19.67 14.06
#